data_AF-A0A7J9LAL0-F1
#
_entry.id   AF-A0A7J9LAL0-F1
#
_cell.length_a   1.000
_cell.length_b   1.000
_cell.length_c   1.000
_cell.angle_alpha   90.00
_cell.angle_beta   90.00
_cell.angle_gamma   90.00
#
_symmetry.space_group_name_H-M   'P 1'
#
loop_
_entity.id
_entity.type
_entity.pdbx_description
1 polymer ?
#
loop_
_entity_poly.entity_id
_entity_poly.type
_entity_poly.pdbx_seq_one_letter_code
_entity_poly.pdbx_strand_id
1 'polypeptide(L)'
;MAANSISHCFSLSITILFLYLLLVHCNVTYDRKAIAIDGQKRILFSGSIHYPRSTPEMWEGLVQKAKNGGLDVIDTYVFWNLHEPSPGNYNFEGRYDLVQFIKLVKKAGLYVHLRIGPYICGEWNFGGFPVWLKYVPGISFRTDNEPFKVKG
;
A
#
# COMPACT_ATOMS: atom_id res chain seq x y z
N MET A 1 33.25 41.58 6.52
CA MET A 1 31.81 41.63 6.16
C MET A 1 31.28 40.34 5.51
N ALA A 2 32.12 39.49 4.90
CA ALA A 2 31.65 38.23 4.29
C ALA A 2 31.27 37.11 5.28
N ALA A 3 31.90 37.03 6.46
CA ALA A 3 31.68 35.95 7.43
C ALA A 3 30.25 35.93 8.03
N ASN A 4 29.63 37.10 8.23
CA ASN A 4 28.27 37.20 8.76
C ASN A 4 27.22 36.68 7.76
N SER A 5 27.45 36.87 6.45
CA SER A 5 26.53 36.41 5.41
C SER A 5 26.48 34.88 5.34
N ILE A 6 27.63 34.21 5.47
CA ILE A 6 27.74 32.74 5.44
C ILE A 6 27.08 32.12 6.68
N SER A 7 27.27 32.72 7.87
CA SER A 7 26.64 32.25 9.11
C SER A 7 25.11 32.38 9.09
N HIS A 8 24.57 33.45 8.48
CA HIS A 8 23.13 33.63 8.33
C HIS A 8 22.52 32.61 7.36
N CYS A 9 23.19 32.34 6.22
CA CYS A 9 22.74 31.29 5.29
C CYS A 9 22.75 29.91 5.94
N PHE A 10 23.78 29.58 6.73
CA PHE A 10 23.88 28.29 7.41
C PHE A 10 22.78 28.10 8.46
N SER A 11 22.49 29.14 9.25
CA SER A 11 21.38 29.15 10.21
C SER A 11 20.03 28.98 9.52
N LEU A 12 19.81 29.68 8.40
CA LEU A 12 18.57 29.61 7.63
C LEU A 12 18.35 28.21 7.06
N SER A 13 19.40 27.58 6.51
CA SER A 13 19.36 26.20 6.00
C SER A 13 19.05 25.19 7.09
N ILE A 14 19.60 25.34 8.30
CA ILE A 14 19.29 24.45 9.44
C ILE A 14 17.84 24.60 9.88
N THR A 15 17.31 25.82 9.98
CA THR A 15 15.88 26.03 10.29
C THR A 15 14.96 25.46 9.21
N ILE A 16 15.30 25.62 7.93
CA ILE A 16 14.52 25.03 6.82
C ILE A 16 14.56 23.51 6.89
N LEU A 17 15.71 22.90 7.16
CA LEU A 17 15.86 21.44 7.33
C LEU A 17 15.08 20.93 8.53
N PHE A 18 15.07 21.66 9.65
CA PHE A 18 14.33 21.30 10.86
C PHE A 18 12.81 21.43 10.67
N LEU A 19 12.35 22.48 9.97
CA LEU A 19 10.96 22.61 9.51
C LEU A 19 10.56 21.49 8.55
N TYR A 20 11.47 21.05 7.67
CA TYR A 20 11.24 19.92 6.79
C TYR A 20 11.08 18.62 7.59
N LEU A 21 11.94 18.38 8.59
CA LEU A 21 11.86 17.22 9.49
C LEU A 21 10.56 17.18 10.30
N LEU A 22 10.03 18.34 10.71
CA LEU A 22 8.73 18.44 11.37
C LEU A 22 7.53 18.18 10.43
N LEU A 23 7.70 18.42 9.12
CA LEU A 23 6.66 18.21 8.10
C LEU A 23 6.54 16.75 7.64
N VAL A 24 7.54 15.89 7.89
CA VAL A 24 7.50 14.46 7.51
C VAL A 24 6.99 13.59 8.67
N HIS A 25 5.82 13.94 9.22
CA HIS A 25 5.06 13.02 10.06
C HIS A 25 3.83 12.54 9.29
N CYS A 26 3.83 11.27 8.91
CA CYS A 26 2.63 10.55 8.49
C CYS A 26 2.27 9.63 9.66
N ASN A 27 1.22 9.99 10.41
CA ASN A 27 0.81 9.24 11.59
C ASN A 27 -0.63 8.75 11.42
N VAL A 28 -0.83 7.43 11.51
CA VAL A 28 -2.15 6.81 11.52
C VAL A 28 -2.36 6.15 12.88
N THR A 29 -3.33 6.66 13.63
CA THR A 29 -3.76 6.11 14.93
C THR A 29 -5.26 5.85 14.90
N TYR A 30 -5.80 5.32 15.99
CA TYR A 30 -7.24 5.15 16.15
C TYR A 30 -7.62 5.29 17.62
N ASP A 31 -8.87 5.63 17.87
CA ASP A 31 -9.46 5.54 19.20
C ASP A 31 -10.83 4.85 19.14
N ARG A 32 -11.59 4.93 20.25
CA ARG A 32 -12.92 4.32 20.33
C ARG A 32 -13.91 4.81 19.25
N LYS A 33 -13.67 5.97 18.63
CA LYS A 33 -14.60 6.61 17.69
C LYS A 33 -14.15 6.49 16.24
N ALA A 34 -12.86 6.68 15.95
CA ALA A 34 -12.41 6.79 14.56
C ALA A 34 -10.92 6.52 14.38
N ILE A 35 -10.54 6.31 13.12
CA ILE A 35 -9.16 6.44 12.65
C ILE A 35 -8.80 7.93 12.66
N ALA A 36 -7.60 8.25 13.13
CA ALA A 36 -7.01 9.58 13.04
C ALA A 36 -5.77 9.56 12.15
N ILE A 37 -5.76 10.44 11.15
CA ILE A 37 -4.64 10.62 10.23
C ILE A 37 -4.07 12.01 10.51
N ASP A 38 -2.80 12.07 10.86
CA ASP A 38 -2.07 13.28 11.25
C ASP A 38 -2.78 14.05 12.38
N GLY A 39 -3.25 13.28 13.38
CA GLY A 39 -3.98 13.80 14.54
C GLY A 39 -5.44 14.15 14.28
N GLN A 40 -5.92 14.11 13.03
CA GLN A 40 -7.30 14.44 12.68
C GLN A 40 -8.16 13.18 12.53
N LYS A 41 -9.21 13.08 13.35
CA LYS A 41 -10.21 12.01 13.25
C LYS A 41 -11.01 12.13 11.97
N ARG A 42 -11.17 11.02 11.24
CA ARG A 42 -11.82 10.98 9.94
C ARG A 42 -12.83 9.83 9.87
N ILE A 43 -13.97 10.09 9.25
CA ILE A 43 -14.85 9.04 8.71
C ILE A 43 -14.40 8.84 7.27
N LEU A 44 -13.90 7.64 6.96
CA LEU A 44 -13.29 7.34 5.68
C LEU A 44 -14.24 6.52 4.82
N PHE A 45 -14.52 7.00 3.60
CA PHE A 45 -15.27 6.24 2.60
C PHE A 45 -14.28 5.46 1.72
N SER A 46 -14.34 4.13 1.78
CA SER A 46 -13.48 3.23 1.00
C SER A 46 -14.25 2.56 -0.13
N GLY A 47 -13.56 2.32 -1.24
CA GLY A 47 -14.06 1.46 -2.32
C GLY A 47 -12.97 0.60 -2.94
N SER A 48 -13.34 -0.64 -3.30
CA SER A 48 -12.37 -1.63 -3.77
C SER A 48 -12.04 -1.46 -5.25
N ILE A 49 -10.76 -1.38 -5.57
CA ILE A 49 -10.25 -1.49 -6.95
C ILE A 49 -9.08 -2.48 -6.95
N HIS A 50 -9.31 -3.68 -7.48
CA HIS A 50 -8.26 -4.70 -7.56
C HIS A 50 -7.41 -4.49 -8.82
N TYR A 51 -6.17 -4.03 -8.66
CA TYR A 51 -5.27 -3.69 -9.77
C TYR A 51 -5.15 -4.76 -10.86
N PRO A 52 -5.11 -6.08 -10.60
CA PRO A 52 -4.99 -7.08 -11.67
C PRO A 52 -6.27 -7.31 -12.48
N ARG A 53 -7.41 -6.75 -12.03
CA ARG A 53 -8.72 -6.87 -12.70
C ARG A 53 -8.95 -5.78 -13.76
N SER A 54 -8.00 -4.88 -13.93
CA SER A 54 -7.99 -3.85 -14.98
C SER A 54 -6.57 -3.68 -15.51
N THR A 55 -6.39 -2.90 -16.57
CA THR A 55 -5.07 -2.64 -17.15
C THR A 55 -4.44 -1.36 -16.56
N PRO A 56 -3.11 -1.20 -16.62
CA PRO A 56 -2.43 0.02 -16.16
C PRO A 56 -3.01 1.31 -16.76
N GLU A 57 -3.42 1.26 -18.02
CA GLU A 57 -4.01 2.40 -18.75
C GLU A 57 -5.39 2.78 -18.18
N MET A 58 -6.12 1.83 -17.58
CA MET A 58 -7.42 2.10 -16.97
C MET A 58 -7.31 2.67 -15.56
N TRP A 59 -6.21 2.41 -14.84
CA TRP A 59 -6.10 2.71 -13.40
C TRP A 59 -6.31 4.20 -13.09
N GLU A 60 -5.71 5.12 -13.86
CA GLU A 60 -5.87 6.56 -13.64
C GLU A 60 -7.33 6.98 -13.74
N GLY A 61 -8.03 6.52 -14.78
CA GLY A 61 -9.45 6.80 -14.96
C GLY A 61 -10.34 6.21 -13.86
N LEU A 62 -10.05 4.99 -13.40
CA LEU A 62 -10.80 4.33 -12.33
C LEU A 62 -10.61 5.03 -10.98
N VAL A 63 -9.37 5.33 -10.61
CA VAL A 63 -9.04 6.03 -9.36
C VAL A 63 -9.60 7.45 -9.36
N GLN A 64 -9.57 8.15 -10.51
CA GLN A 64 -10.14 9.48 -10.59
C GLN A 64 -11.68 9.47 -10.48
N LYS A 65 -12.36 8.47 -11.07
CA LYS A 65 -13.80 8.28 -10.89
C LYS A 65 -14.16 7.99 -9.43
N ALA A 66 -13.38 7.15 -8.75
CA ALA A 66 -13.53 6.89 -7.32
C ALA A 66 -13.40 8.16 -6.48
N LYS A 67 -12.35 8.97 -6.73
CA LYS A 67 -12.17 10.28 -6.10
C LYS A 67 -13.37 11.22 -6.34
N ASN A 68 -13.79 11.35 -7.60
CA ASN A 68 -14.93 12.21 -7.97
C ASN A 68 -16.25 11.69 -7.38
N GLY A 69 -16.36 10.39 -7.11
CA GLY A 69 -17.46 9.75 -6.40
C GLY A 69 -17.45 9.96 -4.89
N GLY A 70 -16.45 10.67 -4.35
CA GLY A 70 -16.37 11.01 -2.92
C GLY A 70 -15.66 9.98 -2.05
N LEU A 71 -14.90 9.05 -2.63
CA LEU A 71 -14.08 8.14 -1.84
C LEU A 71 -12.82 8.83 -1.30
N ASP A 72 -12.43 8.46 -0.08
CA ASP A 72 -11.18 8.89 0.58
C ASP A 72 -10.07 7.82 0.44
N VAL A 73 -10.47 6.55 0.32
CA VAL A 73 -9.59 5.39 0.37
C VAL A 73 -9.89 4.46 -0.79
N ILE A 74 -8.85 3.96 -1.45
CA ILE A 74 -8.95 2.78 -2.31
C ILE A 74 -8.50 1.57 -1.52
N ASP A 75 -9.31 0.53 -1.44
CA ASP A 75 -8.87 -0.75 -0.91
C ASP A 75 -8.55 -1.75 -2.04
N THR A 76 -7.50 -2.54 -1.83
CA THR A 76 -7.16 -3.64 -2.73
C THR A 76 -6.53 -4.79 -1.96
N TYR A 77 -6.79 -6.00 -2.44
CA TYR A 77 -6.01 -7.17 -2.05
C TYR A 77 -4.62 -7.17 -2.69
N VAL A 78 -3.70 -7.95 -2.13
CA VAL A 78 -2.46 -8.38 -2.80
C VAL A 78 -2.62 -9.83 -3.27
N PHE A 79 -2.29 -10.11 -4.53
CA PHE A 79 -2.57 -11.39 -5.17
C PHE A 79 -1.30 -12.26 -5.22
N TRP A 80 -0.99 -12.95 -4.13
CA TRP A 80 0.28 -13.70 -3.98
C TRP A 80 0.55 -14.66 -5.14
N ASN A 81 -0.46 -15.42 -5.60
CA ASN A 81 -0.29 -16.33 -6.73
C ASN A 81 0.11 -15.68 -8.06
N LEU A 82 -0.20 -14.40 -8.27
CA LEU A 82 0.29 -13.64 -9.41
C LEU A 82 1.71 -13.13 -9.19
N HIS A 83 2.00 -12.72 -7.96
CA HIS A 83 3.30 -12.17 -7.59
C HIS A 83 4.39 -13.22 -7.41
N GLU A 84 4.05 -14.48 -7.16
CA GLU A 84 5.01 -15.58 -7.03
C GLU A 84 4.48 -16.83 -7.77
N PRO A 85 4.47 -16.82 -9.11
CA PRO A 85 3.94 -17.93 -9.92
C PRO A 85 4.69 -19.25 -9.70
N SER A 86 5.97 -19.18 -9.32
CA SER A 86 6.79 -20.31 -8.88
C SER A 86 7.65 -19.89 -7.68
N PRO A 87 8.08 -20.82 -6.81
CA PRO A 87 8.84 -20.48 -5.60
C PRO A 87 10.06 -19.58 -5.90
N GLY A 88 10.14 -18.44 -5.22
CA GLY A 88 11.23 -17.46 -5.33
C GLY A 88 11.27 -16.63 -6.62
N ASN A 89 10.34 -16.83 -7.55
CA ASN A 89 10.26 -16.06 -8.79
C ASN A 89 9.14 -15.03 -8.71
N TYR A 90 9.49 -13.74 -8.62
CA TYR A 90 8.52 -12.68 -8.36
C TYR A 90 8.12 -11.90 -9.62
N ASN A 91 6.84 -11.54 -9.72
CA ASN A 91 6.30 -10.73 -10.81
C ASN A 91 5.55 -9.50 -10.27
N PHE A 92 6.09 -8.31 -10.58
CA PHE A 92 5.49 -7.01 -10.30
C PHE A 92 5.42 -6.14 -11.57
N GLU A 93 5.31 -6.77 -12.74
CA GLU A 93 5.27 -6.08 -14.03
C GLU A 93 3.85 -5.90 -14.56
N GLY A 94 3.67 -4.92 -15.46
CA GLY A 94 2.41 -4.65 -16.15
C GLY A 94 1.24 -4.47 -15.18
N ARG A 95 0.14 -5.20 -15.40
CA ARG A 95 -1.04 -5.12 -14.51
C ARG A 95 -0.83 -5.71 -13.11
N TYR A 96 0.34 -6.29 -12.83
CA TYR A 96 0.72 -6.78 -11.50
C TYR A 96 1.66 -5.79 -10.80
N ASP A 97 1.93 -4.61 -11.37
CA ASP A 97 2.71 -3.58 -10.68
C ASP A 97 1.89 -2.91 -9.56
N LEU A 98 1.90 -3.55 -8.39
CA LEU A 98 1.27 -3.06 -7.16
C LEU A 98 1.82 -1.68 -6.76
N VAL A 99 3.12 -1.45 -6.97
CA VAL A 99 3.78 -0.22 -6.54
C VAL A 99 3.33 0.94 -7.41
N GLN A 100 3.27 0.76 -8.73
CA GLN A 100 2.74 1.75 -9.66
C GLN A 100 1.28 2.07 -9.34
N PHE A 101 0.45 1.06 -9.08
CA PHE A 101 -0.94 1.26 -8.68
C PHE A 101 -1.07 2.10 -7.40
N ILE A 102 -0.34 1.76 -6.33
CA ILE A 102 -0.35 2.53 -5.07
C ILE A 102 0.15 3.96 -5.28
N LYS A 103 1.21 4.16 -6.07
CA LYS A 103 1.73 5.49 -6.40
C LYS A 103 0.68 6.33 -7.14
N LEU A 104 -0.11 5.71 -8.00
CA LEU A 104 -1.20 6.36 -8.73
C LEU A 104 -2.33 6.77 -7.78
N VAL A 105 -2.73 5.90 -6.83
CA VAL A 105 -3.70 6.27 -5.77
C VAL A 105 -3.19 7.45 -4.95
N LYS A 106 -1.92 7.44 -4.55
CA LYS A 106 -1.26 8.55 -3.86
C LYS A 106 -1.25 9.83 -4.71
N LYS A 107 -0.94 9.74 -6.01
CA LYS A 107 -0.97 10.89 -6.95
C LYS A 107 -2.35 11.52 -7.02
N ALA A 108 -3.41 10.72 -6.96
CA ALA A 108 -4.78 11.21 -6.90
C ALA A 108 -5.13 11.86 -5.55
N GLY A 109 -4.29 11.73 -4.52
CA GLY A 109 -4.53 12.28 -3.18
C GLY A 109 -5.50 11.44 -2.35
N LEU A 110 -5.65 10.15 -2.67
CA LEU A 110 -6.42 9.18 -1.90
C LEU A 110 -5.49 8.36 -1.00
N TYR A 111 -6.03 7.80 0.08
CA TYR A 111 -5.35 6.81 0.90
C TYR A 111 -5.50 5.40 0.30
N VAL A 112 -4.67 4.45 0.78
CA VAL A 112 -4.77 3.04 0.41
C VAL A 112 -5.00 2.19 1.65
N HIS A 113 -5.99 1.32 1.60
CA HIS A 113 -6.14 0.20 2.54
C HIS A 113 -5.65 -1.08 1.86
N LEU A 114 -4.42 -1.49 2.19
CA LEU A 114 -3.77 -2.63 1.56
C LEU A 114 -4.09 -3.93 2.31
N ARG A 115 -4.89 -4.80 1.69
CA ARG A 115 -5.32 -6.08 2.26
C ARG A 115 -4.39 -7.19 1.77
N ILE A 116 -3.23 -7.31 2.41
CA ILE A 116 -2.13 -8.18 1.93
C ILE A 116 -2.55 -9.65 1.85
N GLY A 117 -3.40 -10.15 2.75
CA GLY A 117 -3.76 -11.56 2.83
C GLY A 117 -2.87 -12.32 3.82
N PRO A 118 -2.24 -13.45 3.44
CA PRO A 118 -2.00 -13.90 2.06
C PRO A 118 -3.17 -14.68 1.42
N TYR A 119 -4.11 -15.18 2.22
CA TYR A 119 -5.41 -15.63 1.72
C TYR A 119 -6.33 -14.42 1.59
N ILE A 120 -6.89 -14.22 0.40
CA ILE A 120 -7.74 -13.07 0.11
C ILE A 120 -9.19 -13.43 -0.19
N CYS A 121 -9.48 -14.72 -0.43
CA CYS A 121 -10.71 -15.17 -1.07
C CYS A 121 -10.89 -14.42 -2.41
N GLY A 122 -11.68 -13.35 -2.37
CA GLY A 122 -11.82 -12.35 -3.42
C GLY A 122 -12.33 -12.93 -4.72
N GLU A 123 -13.00 -14.08 -4.70
CA GLU A 123 -13.46 -14.82 -5.88
C GLU A 123 -12.31 -14.96 -6.89
N TRP A 124 -11.12 -15.24 -6.36
CA TRP A 124 -9.88 -15.36 -7.09
C TRP A 124 -9.39 -16.80 -7.07
N ASN A 125 -8.64 -17.17 -8.11
CA ASN A 125 -8.11 -18.52 -8.24
C ASN A 125 -7.36 -18.94 -6.97
N PHE A 126 -7.77 -20.08 -6.41
CA PHE A 126 -7.23 -20.67 -5.19
C PHE A 126 -7.16 -19.71 -3.97
N GLY A 127 -8.06 -18.71 -3.91
CA GLY A 127 -8.13 -17.74 -2.83
C GLY A 127 -6.90 -16.85 -2.69
N GLY A 128 -6.07 -16.75 -3.74
CA GLY A 128 -4.82 -15.99 -3.77
C GLY A 128 -3.56 -16.82 -3.47
N PHE A 129 -3.68 -18.06 -3.01
CA PHE A 129 -2.50 -18.89 -2.78
C PHE A 129 -1.87 -19.37 -4.09
N PRO A 130 -0.53 -19.40 -4.19
CA PRO A 130 0.13 -20.08 -5.29
C PRO A 130 -0.16 -21.58 -5.26
N VAL A 131 -0.44 -22.18 -6.42
CA VAL A 131 -0.77 -23.61 -6.50
C VAL A 131 0.40 -24.50 -6.04
N TRP A 132 1.65 -24.07 -6.29
CA TRP A 132 2.84 -24.80 -5.84
C TRP A 132 2.90 -24.99 -4.32
N LEU A 133 2.29 -24.08 -3.54
CA LEU A 133 2.30 -24.13 -2.08
C LEU A 133 1.61 -25.39 -1.55
N LYS A 134 0.61 -25.91 -2.28
CA LYS A 134 -0.11 -27.15 -1.92
C LYS A 134 0.81 -28.38 -1.87
N TYR A 135 1.93 -28.34 -2.58
CA TYR A 135 2.85 -29.49 -2.69
C TYR A 135 4.04 -29.40 -1.73
N VAL A 136 4.09 -28.37 -0.88
CA VAL A 136 5.10 -28.29 0.17
C VAL A 136 4.87 -29.43 1.19
N PRO A 137 5.90 -30.22 1.54
CA PRO A 137 5.75 -31.32 2.50
C PRO A 137 5.19 -30.85 3.85
N GLY A 138 4.15 -31.53 4.33
CA GLY A 138 3.52 -31.24 5.62
C GLY A 138 2.69 -29.96 5.66
N ILE A 139 2.36 -29.36 4.50
CA ILE A 139 1.61 -28.11 4.44
C ILE A 139 0.15 -28.28 4.87
N SER A 140 -0.34 -27.32 5.65
CA SER A 140 -1.76 -27.15 5.95
C SER A 140 -2.08 -25.66 5.98
N PHE A 141 -3.08 -25.24 5.21
CA PHE A 141 -3.36 -23.83 5.01
C PHE A 141 -4.18 -23.21 6.15
N ARG A 142 -3.86 -21.96 6.48
CA ARG A 142 -4.66 -21.11 7.41
C ARG A 142 -4.87 -21.75 8.79
N THR A 143 -3.88 -22.49 9.25
CA THR A 143 -3.82 -23.08 10.59
C THR A 143 -2.42 -22.89 11.18
N ASP A 144 -2.24 -23.31 12.43
CA ASP A 144 -0.94 -23.33 13.09
C ASP A 144 -0.04 -24.44 12.51
N ASN A 145 0.55 -24.18 11.34
CA ASN A 145 1.36 -25.13 10.58
C ASN A 145 2.71 -24.51 10.22
N GLU A 146 3.83 -25.11 10.67
CA GLU A 146 5.19 -24.57 10.47
C GLU A 146 5.53 -24.30 9.00
N PRO A 147 5.31 -25.23 8.04
CA PRO A 147 5.53 -24.95 6.62
C PRO A 147 4.73 -23.75 6.07
N PHE A 148 3.52 -23.51 6.58
CA PHE A 148 2.69 -22.38 6.14
C PHE A 148 3.08 -21.06 6.81
N LYS A 149 3.53 -21.09 8.07
CA LYS A 149 3.86 -19.89 8.84
C LYS A 149 5.12 -19.17 8.36
N VAL A 150 5.92 -19.79 7.49
CA VAL A 150 7.21 -19.30 6.94
C VAL A 150 8.01 -18.51 7.98
N LYS A 151 9.00 -19.16 8.61
CA LYS A 151 10.05 -18.44 9.33
C LYS A 151 10.86 -17.65 8.30
N GLY A 152 10.53 -16.37 8.13
CA GLY A 152 11.35 -15.41 7.40
C GLY A 152 12.72 -15.24 8.04
#